data_AF-J9ABA5-F1
#
_entry.id   AF-J9ABA5-F1
#
_cell.length_a   1.000
_cell.length_b   1.000
_cell.length_c   1.000
_cell.angle_alpha   90.00
_cell.angle_beta   90.00
_cell.angle_gamma   90.00
#
_symmetry.space_group_name_H-M   'P 1'
#
loop_
_entity.id
_entity.type
_entity.pdbx_description
1 polymer ?
#
loop_
_entity_poly.entity_id
_entity_poly.type
_entity_poly.pdbx_seq_one_letter_code
_entity_poly.pdbx_strand_id
1 'polypeptide(L)' 'VRWYRNEQAITPSDNITEIAEDGIYILEINSIDRSWNGNLVCEAENAIGTVRTHSIIHVQSIGSFK' A
#
# COMPACT_ATOMS: atom_id res chain seq x y z
N VAL A 1 10.77 -0.94 6.54
CA VAL A 1 9.31 -0.68 6.52
C VAL A 1 8.64 -1.83 5.80
N ARG A 2 7.43 -2.22 6.22
CA ARG A 2 6.60 -3.23 5.54
C ARG A 2 5.24 -2.63 5.20
N TRP A 3 4.62 -3.11 4.12
CA TRP A 3 3.33 -2.63 3.65
C TRP A 3 2.29 -3.74 3.71
N TYR A 4 1.06 -3.38 4.08
CA TYR A 4 -0.07 -4.31 4.18
C TYR A 4 -1.31 -3.75 3.50
N ARG A 5 -2.01 -4.59 2.74
CA ARG A 5 -3.32 -4.32 2.17
C ARG A 5 -4.34 -5.25 2.81
N ASN A 6 -5.34 -4.70 3.48
CA ASN A 6 -6.37 -5.48 4.18
C ASN A 6 -5.75 -6.55 5.09
N GLU A 7 -4.78 -6.14 5.91
CA GLU A 7 -4.01 -6.99 6.85
C GLU A 7 -3.07 -8.03 6.19
N GLN A 8 -3.11 -8.18 4.86
CA GLN A 8 -2.21 -9.05 4.13
C GLN A 8 -0.95 -8.29 3.71
N ALA A 9 0.22 -8.88 3.93
CA ALA A 9 1.48 -8.29 3.49
C ALA A 9 1.49 -8.13 1.97
N ILE A 10 1.93 -6.96 1.50
CA ILE A 10 2.17 -6.72 0.08
C ILE A 10 3.51 -7.37 -0.29
N THR A 11 3.59 -7.92 -1.50
CA THR A 11 4.83 -8.50 -2.04
C THR A 11 5.13 -7.81 -3.37
N PRO A 12 6.40 -7.45 -3.65
CA PRO A 12 6.81 -6.88 -4.93
C PRO A 12 6.42 -7.76 -6.12
N SER A 13 6.06 -7.13 -7.23
CA SER A 13 5.67 -7.76 -8.49
C SER A 13 5.86 -6.77 -9.65
N ASP A 14 5.60 -7.17 -10.90
CA ASP A 14 5.66 -6.26 -12.05
C ASP A 14 4.78 -5.00 -11.90
N ASN A 15 3.71 -5.08 -11.08
CA ASN A 15 2.79 -3.97 -10.81
C ASN A 15 3.13 -3.19 -9.52
N ILE A 16 4.01 -3.72 -8.66
CA ILE A 16 4.26 -3.20 -7.32
C ILE A 16 5.75 -3.13 -7.05
N THR A 17 6.25 -1.91 -6.82
CA THR A 17 7.65 -1.65 -6.48
C THR A 17 7.76 -1.05 -5.09
N GLU A 18 8.70 -1.55 -4.29
CA GLU A 18 9.08 -0.97 -3.01
C GLU A 18 10.47 -0.34 -3.12
N ILE A 19 10.57 0.94 -2.75
CA ILE A 19 11.83 1.70 -2.76
C ILE A 19 12.14 2.09 -1.32
N ALA A 20 13.41 1.90 -0.91
CA ALA A 20 13.92 2.28 0.39
C ALA A 20 15.29 2.94 0.23
N GLU A 21 15.33 4.27 0.32
CA GLU A 21 16.55 5.06 0.10
C GLU A 21 16.55 6.27 1.04
N ASP A 22 17.69 6.54 1.69
CA ASP A 22 17.90 7.71 2.57
C ASP A 22 16.81 7.92 3.64
N GLY A 23 16.28 6.83 4.20
CA GLY A 23 15.23 6.87 5.21
C GLY A 23 13.83 7.15 4.67
N ILE A 24 13.68 7.28 3.35
CA ILE A 24 12.41 7.41 2.64
C ILE A 24 12.00 6.03 2.15
N TYR A 25 10.75 5.65 2.42
CA TYR A 25 10.16 4.39 2.00
C TYR A 25 8.93 4.65 1.15
N ILE A 26 8.93 4.15 -0.08
CA ILE A 26 7.89 4.39 -1.09
C ILE A 26 7.32 3.05 -1.52
N LEU A 27 5.99 2.97 -1.57
CA LEU A 27 5.25 1.91 -2.24
C LEU A 27 4.63 2.47 -3.52
N GLU A 28 5.10 1.99 -4.66
CA GLU A 28 4.58 2.36 -5.97
C GLU A 28 3.70 1.23 -6.52
N ILE A 29 2.49 1.58 -6.98
CA ILE A 29 1.52 0.64 -7.53
C ILE A 29 1.05 1.19 -8.88
N ASN A 30 1.41 0.51 -9.97
CA ASN A 30 1.19 1.01 -11.35
C ASN A 30 -0.29 1.04 -11.75
N SER A 31 -1.04 0.01 -11.37
CA SER A 31 -2.46 -0.13 -11.67
C SER A 31 -3.22 -0.81 -10.54
N ILE A 32 -4.41 -0.30 -10.23
CA ILE A 32 -5.31 -0.88 -9.22
C ILE A 32 -6.72 -1.02 -9.80
N ASP A 33 -7.45 -2.01 -9.28
CA ASP A 33 -8.87 -2.21 -9.55
C ASP A 33 -9.68 -2.17 -8.24
N ARG A 34 -10.99 -2.44 -8.32
CA ARG A 34 -11.87 -2.43 -7.13
C ARG A 34 -11.47 -3.44 -6.05
N SER A 35 -10.65 -4.45 -6.33
CA SER A 35 -10.15 -5.36 -5.30
C SER A 35 -9.24 -4.66 -4.29
N TRP A 36 -8.68 -3.50 -4.66
CA TRP A 36 -7.82 -2.69 -3.80
C TRP A 36 -8.57 -1.81 -2.80
N ASN A 37 -9.91 -1.75 -2.87
CA ASN A 37 -10.69 -1.06 -1.84
C ASN A 37 -10.37 -1.61 -0.45
N GLY A 38 -10.11 -0.71 0.49
CA GLY A 38 -9.87 -1.08 1.89
C GLY A 38 -8.66 -0.37 2.50
N ASN A 39 -8.04 -1.02 3.49
CA ASN A 39 -7.01 -0.42 4.33
C ASN A 39 -5.62 -0.67 3.76
N LEU A 40 -4.82 0.38 3.63
CA LEU A 40 -3.39 0.33 3.36
C LEU A 40 -2.65 0.74 4.64
N VAL A 41 -1.70 -0.10 5.05
CA VAL A 41 -0.90 0.12 6.26
C VAL A 41 0.58 0.17 5.89
N CYS A 42 1.27 1.15 6.45
CA CYS A 42 2.72 1.22 6.46
C CYS A 42 3.21 0.98 7.89
N GLU A 43 4.08 -0.01 8.07
CA GLU A 43 4.66 -0.39 9.35
C GLU A 43 6.17 -0.14 9.35
N ALA A 44 6.65 0.65 10.31
CA ALA A 44 8.06 0.83 10.58
C ALA A 44 8.41 0.15 11.91
N GLU A 45 9.46 -0.68 11.89
CA GLU A 45 9.95 -1.43 13.05
C GLU A 45 11.44 -1.19 13.22
N ASN A 46 11.88 -1.03 14.46
CA ASN A 46 13.27 -1.05 14.87
C ASN A 46 13.44 -1.91 16.14
N ALA A 47 14.65 -1.97 16.69
CA ALA A 47 14.94 -2.80 17.87
C ALA A 47 14.16 -2.42 19.15
N ILE A 48 13.56 -1.23 19.19
CA ILE A 48 12.83 -0.72 20.36
C ILE A 48 11.32 -0.92 20.20
N GLY A 49 10.80 -0.91 18.96
CA GLY A 49 9.40 -1.16 18.73
C GLY A 49 8.93 -0.86 17.32
N THR A 50 7.60 -0.78 17.22
CA THR A 50 6.88 -0.73 15.95
C THR A 50 5.86 0.39 15.96
N VAL A 51 5.74 1.09 14.83
CA VAL A 51 4.69 2.09 14.59
C VAL A 51 3.97 1.77 13.29
N ARG A 52 2.68 2.10 13.23
CA ARG A 52 1.84 1.91 12.04
C ARG A 52 1.12 3.20 11.68
N THR A 53 1.01 3.47 10.38
CA THR A 53 0.08 4.47 9.84
C THR A 53 -0.90 3.80 8.88
N HIS A 54 -2.12 4.33 8.81
CA HIS A 54 -3.25 3.73 8.10
C HIS A 54 -3.82 4.71 7.09
N SER A 55 -4.24 4.21 5.94
CA SER A 55 -4.93 4.95 4.90
C SER A 55 -6.02 4.10 4.27
N ILE A 56 -7.05 4.73 3.70
CA ILE A 56 -8.15 4.03 3.02
C ILE A 56 -8.05 4.28 1.52
N ILE A 57 -7.97 3.20 0.75
CA ILE A 57 -8.06 3.23 -0.70
C ILE A 57 -9.52 3.07 -1.10
N HIS A 58 -10.00 4.00 -1.94
CA HIS A 58 -11.33 3.94 -2.55
C HIS A 58 -11.22 4.09 -4.08
N VAL A 59 -11.39 2.99 -4.80
CA VAL A 59 -11.32 2.95 -6.27
C VAL A 59 -12.69 3.21 -6.87
N GLN A 60 -12.83 4.35 -7.54
CA GLN A 60 -14.06 4.73 -8.22
C GLN A 60 -14.08 4.19 -9.65
N SER A 61 -15.24 3.65 -10.06
CA SER A 61 -15.50 3.42 -11.47
C SER A 61 -15.98 4.72 -12.08
N ILE A 62 -15.45 5.07 -13.24
CA ILE A 62 -16.09 6.04 -14.11
C ILE A 62 -17.47 5.44 -14.44
N GLY A 63 -18.52 6.13 -14.03
CA GLY A 63 -19.88 5.69 -14.30
C GLY A 63 -20.07 5.53 -15.80
N SER A 64 -20.54 4.37 -16.25
CA SER A 64 -21.02 4.19 -17.61
C SER A 64 -22.31 5.00 -17.75
N PHE A 65 -22.23 6.21 -18.32
CA PHE A 65 -23.41 6.92 -18.79
C PHE A 65 -24.03 6.05 -19.89
N LYS A 66 -25.22 5.51 -19.64
CA LYS A 66 -26.08 4.90 -20.67
C LYS A 66 -26.89 5.98 -21.34
#